data_AF-A0A7V9CWE7-F1
#
_entry.id   AF-A0A7V9CWE7-F1
#
_cell.length_a   1.000
_cell.length_b   1.000
_cell.length_c   1.000
_cell.angle_alpha   90.00
_cell.angle_beta   90.00
_cell.angle_gamma   90.00
#
_symmetry.space_group_name_H-M   'P 1'
#
loop_
_entity.id
_entity.type
_entity.pdbx_description
1 polymer ?
#
loop_
_entity_poly.entity_id
_entity_poly.type
_entity_poly.pdbx_seq_one_letter_code
_entity_poly.pdbx_strand_id
1 'polypeptide(L)'
;MTIGKRDIVPALSVLGALVALGGCGGDGNSTKQANDPATVKSALPQGSEPVELDPKEFTIEIDNPYWPMRPGNKWVYRETDTKGALGAR
;
A
#
# COMPACT_ATOMS: atom_id res chain seq x y z
N MET A 1 -24.25 23.58 66.36
CA MET A 1 -23.98 22.40 65.53
C MET A 1 -22.94 22.80 64.48
N THR A 2 -21.96 21.94 64.24
CA THR A 2 -20.54 22.30 64.09
C THR A 2 -20.07 22.56 62.66
N ILE A 3 -19.20 23.56 62.55
CA ILE A 3 -18.09 23.82 61.62
C ILE A 3 -17.56 22.64 60.76
N GLY A 4 -17.32 22.94 59.48
CA GLY A 4 -16.13 22.53 58.71
C GLY A 4 -16.11 21.12 58.08
N LYS A 5 -16.35 21.03 56.77
CA LYS A 5 -15.81 19.95 55.95
C LYS A 5 -15.08 20.56 54.76
N ARG A 6 -13.79 20.26 54.74
CA ARG A 6 -12.70 20.92 54.02
C ARG A 6 -12.79 20.64 52.53
N ASP A 7 -12.63 21.69 51.73
CA ASP A 7 -12.29 21.59 50.32
C ASP A 7 -10.95 20.86 50.20
N ILE A 8 -11.01 19.62 49.70
CA ILE A 8 -9.83 18.84 49.32
C ILE A 8 -9.92 18.72 47.80
N VAL A 9 -9.28 19.66 47.12
CA VAL A 9 -8.96 19.54 45.69
C VAL A 9 -7.71 18.66 45.60
N PRO A 10 -7.78 17.40 45.13
CA PRO A 10 -6.57 16.66 44.85
C PRO A 10 -5.97 17.23 43.56
N ALA A 11 -4.92 18.03 43.73
CA ALA A 11 -3.92 18.25 42.70
C ALA A 11 -3.30 16.89 42.37
N LEU A 12 -3.64 16.32 41.20
CA LEU A 12 -3.02 15.11 40.69
C LEU A 12 -2.44 15.38 39.30
N SER A 13 -1.16 15.76 39.34
CA SER A 13 -0.08 15.41 38.43
C SER A 13 -0.36 15.38 36.93
N VAL A 14 0.23 16.38 36.27
CA VAL A 14 0.53 16.43 34.83
C VAL A 14 1.15 15.10 34.39
N LEU A 15 0.37 14.30 33.65
CA LEU A 15 0.83 13.06 33.03
C LEU A 15 1.50 13.42 31.69
N GLY A 16 2.79 13.11 31.62
CA GLY A 16 3.70 13.49 30.53
C GLY A 16 3.33 12.91 29.16
N ALA A 17 3.69 13.68 28.15
CA ALA A 17 3.60 13.35 26.74
C ALA A 17 4.67 12.33 26.32
N LEU A 18 4.27 11.28 25.60
CA LEU A 18 5.14 10.54 24.65
C LEU A 18 4.28 9.67 23.72
N VAL A 19 3.66 10.30 22.72
CA VAL A 19 3.04 9.56 21.60
C VAL A 19 4.16 9.18 20.65
N ALA A 20 4.70 7.97 20.83
CA ALA A 20 5.55 7.34 19.82
C ALA A 20 4.67 7.05 18.59
N LEU A 21 5.05 7.61 17.45
CA LEU A 21 4.54 7.22 16.13
C LEU A 21 4.91 5.73 15.92
N GLY A 22 4.00 4.83 16.25
CA GLY A 22 4.11 3.42 15.90
C GLY A 22 4.06 3.30 14.39
N GLY A 23 5.21 2.99 13.79
CA GLY A 23 5.33 2.66 12.37
C GLY A 23 4.47 1.46 12.02
N CYS A 24 3.77 1.56 10.89
CA CYS A 24 3.17 0.40 10.24
C CYS A 24 4.30 -0.37 9.53
N GLY A 25 4.64 -1.54 10.06
CA GLY A 25 5.69 -2.40 9.54
C GLY A 25 5.76 -3.68 10.36
N GLY A 26 4.70 -4.49 10.28
CA GLY A 26 4.64 -5.78 10.97
C GLY A 26 5.51 -6.81 10.26
N ASP A 27 6.68 -7.10 10.82
CA ASP A 27 7.43 -8.32 10.55
C ASP A 27 6.65 -9.53 11.07
N GLY A 28 5.88 -10.15 10.18
CA GLY A 28 5.19 -11.41 10.44
C GLY A 28 6.07 -12.61 10.07
N ASN A 29 7.00 -12.99 10.95
CA ASN A 29 7.63 -14.30 10.89
C ASN A 29 6.59 -15.38 11.22
N SER A 30 5.88 -15.87 10.21
CA SER A 30 5.00 -17.04 10.32
C SER A 30 5.70 -18.27 9.75
N THR A 31 6.15 -19.09 10.68
CA THR A 31 6.57 -20.48 10.51
C THR A 31 5.67 -21.27 9.54
N LYS A 32 6.30 -21.87 8.53
CA LYS A 32 5.88 -23.06 7.76
C LYS A 32 4.50 -23.01 7.09
N GLN A 33 4.45 -22.54 5.85
CA GLN A 33 3.41 -22.93 4.88
C GLN A 33 3.95 -24.09 4.04
N ALA A 34 3.17 -25.17 3.98
CA ALA A 34 3.45 -26.41 3.28
C ALA A 34 3.74 -26.20 1.78
N ASN A 35 4.60 -27.07 1.24
CA ASN A 35 4.89 -27.18 -0.18
C ASN A 35 3.60 -27.46 -0.96
N ASP A 36 3.01 -26.42 -1.55
CA ASP A 36 2.01 -26.53 -2.60
C ASP A 36 2.73 -26.48 -3.96
N PRO A 37 2.71 -27.55 -4.78
CA PRO A 37 3.37 -27.56 -6.08
C PRO A 37 2.80 -26.56 -7.10
N ALA A 38 1.73 -25.82 -6.75
CA ALA A 38 1.13 -24.79 -7.60
C ALA A 38 1.67 -23.36 -7.36
N THR A 39 2.60 -23.13 -6.43
CA THR A 39 3.08 -21.77 -6.12
C THR A 39 4.56 -21.60 -6.41
N VAL A 40 4.94 -21.65 -7.69
CA VAL A 40 6.07 -20.82 -8.15
C VAL A 40 5.49 -19.45 -8.48
N LYS A 41 5.12 -18.67 -7.46
CA LYS A 41 5.02 -17.22 -7.65
C LYS A 41 6.45 -16.76 -7.87
N SER A 42 6.88 -16.72 -9.14
CA SER A 42 8.17 -16.15 -9.50
C SER A 42 8.20 -14.75 -8.88
N ALA A 43 9.10 -14.53 -7.93
CA ALA A 43 9.19 -13.25 -7.26
C ALA A 43 9.62 -12.24 -8.32
N LEU A 44 8.74 -11.29 -8.64
CA LEU A 44 9.10 -10.21 -9.56
C LEU A 44 10.21 -9.37 -8.92
N PRO A 45 11.18 -8.87 -9.70
CA PRO A 45 12.19 -7.95 -9.18
C PRO A 45 11.54 -6.75 -8.48
N GLN A 46 12.11 -6.33 -7.35
CA GLN A 46 11.61 -5.23 -6.54
C GLN A 46 12.51 -4.00 -6.65
N GLY A 47 11.89 -2.82 -6.82
CA GLY A 47 12.61 -1.54 -6.79
C GLY A 47 13.70 -1.44 -7.87
N SER A 48 14.96 -1.44 -7.45
CA SER A 48 16.15 -1.32 -8.32
C SER A 48 16.91 -2.64 -8.46
N GLU A 49 16.30 -3.76 -8.09
CA GLU A 49 16.89 -5.08 -8.32
C GLU A 49 17.22 -5.26 -9.80
N PRO A 50 18.45 -5.72 -10.11
CA PRO A 50 18.88 -5.91 -11.49
C PRO A 50 18.06 -7.00 -12.17
N VAL A 51 17.70 -6.76 -13.43
CA VAL A 51 17.01 -7.72 -14.29
C VAL A 51 17.79 -7.87 -15.60
N GLU A 52 18.00 -9.10 -16.04
CA GLU A 52 18.58 -9.39 -17.35
C GLU A 52 17.46 -9.41 -18.39
N LEU A 53 17.56 -8.55 -19.40
CA LEU A 53 16.62 -8.47 -20.52
C LEU A 53 17.38 -8.81 -21.80
N ASP A 54 16.92 -9.82 -22.55
CA ASP A 54 17.42 -10.09 -23.90
C ASP A 54 16.58 -9.31 -24.92
N PRO A 55 17.16 -8.31 -25.63
CA PRO A 55 16.44 -7.57 -26.66
C PRO A 55 15.91 -8.44 -27.80
N LYS A 56 16.46 -9.64 -28.01
CA LYS A 56 16.00 -10.59 -29.04
C LYS A 56 14.62 -11.17 -28.73
N GLU A 57 14.24 -11.20 -27.45
CA GLU A 57 12.97 -11.75 -26.99
C GLU A 57 11.83 -10.71 -27.02
N PHE A 58 12.11 -9.45 -27.39
CA PHE A 58 11.07 -8.44 -27.55
C PHE A 58 10.22 -8.73 -28.80
N THR A 59 8.90 -8.75 -28.63
CA THR A 59 7.95 -9.02 -29.69
C THR A 59 6.96 -7.88 -29.88
N ILE A 60 6.40 -7.79 -31.09
CA ILE A 60 5.27 -6.91 -31.42
C ILE A 60 3.92 -7.62 -31.27
N GLU A 61 3.93 -8.92 -31.00
CA GLU A 61 2.73 -9.70 -30.74
C GLU A 61 2.26 -9.42 -29.31
N ILE A 62 0.96 -9.17 -29.16
CA ILE A 62 0.34 -8.92 -27.84
C ILE A 62 -0.44 -10.17 -27.47
N ASP A 63 0.04 -10.88 -26.45
CA ASP A 63 -0.47 -12.16 -25.98
C ASP A 63 -1.43 -12.04 -24.79
N ASN A 64 -1.61 -10.84 -24.23
CA ASN A 64 -2.53 -10.61 -23.12
C ASN A 64 -4.00 -10.76 -23.57
N PRO A 65 -4.76 -11.77 -23.07
CA PRO A 65 -6.12 -12.05 -23.54
C PRO A 65 -7.11 -10.93 -23.20
N TYR A 66 -6.80 -10.10 -22.20
CA TYR A 66 -7.63 -8.97 -21.79
C TYR A 66 -7.27 -7.67 -22.52
N TRP A 67 -6.21 -7.68 -23.33
CA TRP A 67 -5.74 -6.50 -24.05
C TRP A 67 -5.49 -6.75 -25.54
N PRO A 68 -6.53 -7.07 -26.33
CA PRO A 68 -6.38 -7.22 -27.76
C PRO A 68 -6.19 -5.85 -28.44
N MET A 69 -4.94 -5.45 -28.71
CA MET A 69 -4.68 -4.31 -29.61
C MET A 69 -4.38 -4.78 -31.02
N ARG A 70 -5.35 -4.59 -31.92
CA ARG A 70 -5.10 -4.73 -33.35
C ARG A 70 -4.26 -3.54 -33.84
N PRO A 71 -3.40 -3.72 -34.85
CA PRO A 71 -2.70 -2.59 -35.48
C PRO A 71 -3.67 -1.47 -35.86
N GLY A 72 -3.33 -0.23 -35.47
CA GLY A 72 -4.15 0.95 -35.71
C GLY A 72 -5.12 1.32 -34.56
N ASN A 73 -5.28 0.48 -33.54
CA ASN A 73 -6.06 0.83 -32.36
C ASN A 73 -5.42 2.02 -31.62
N LYS A 74 -6.26 2.96 -31.15
CA LYS A 74 -5.86 4.11 -30.34
C LYS A 74 -6.68 4.15 -29.07
N TRP A 75 -6.02 4.42 -27.94
CA TRP A 75 -6.67 4.56 -26.64
C TRP A 75 -6.43 5.98 -26.12
N VAL A 76 -7.48 6.62 -25.63
CA VAL A 76 -7.40 7.95 -25.01
C VAL A 76 -7.85 7.80 -23.57
N TYR A 77 -6.90 7.89 -22.64
CA TYR A 77 -7.22 7.94 -21.23
C TYR A 77 -7.72 9.34 -20.85
N ARG A 78 -8.76 9.38 -20.02
CA ARG A 78 -9.32 10.61 -19.50
C ARG A 78 -9.71 10.41 -18.05
N GLU A 79 -9.20 11.29 -17.20
CA GLU A 79 -9.53 11.31 -15.78
C GLU A 79 -10.68 12.29 -15.54
N THR A 80 -11.59 11.88 -14.66
CA THR A 80 -12.66 12.71 -14.13
C THR A 80 -12.52 12.83 -12.61
N ASP A 81 -12.86 13.99 -12.07
CA ASP A 81 -13.01 14.17 -10.63
C ASP A 81 -14.22 13.38 -10.08
N THR A 82 -14.44 13.46 -8.77
CA THR A 82 -15.56 12.79 -8.08
C THR A 82 -16.94 13.27 -8.51
N LYS A 83 -17.02 14.40 -9.23
CA LYS A 83 -18.23 14.99 -9.78
C LYS A 83 -18.38 14.71 -11.28
N GLY A 84 -17.44 14.00 -11.90
CA GLY A 84 -17.44 13.69 -13.33
C GLY A 84 -16.86 14.79 -14.22
N ALA A 85 -16.31 15.87 -13.64
CA ALA A 85 -15.65 16.91 -14.41
C ALA A 85 -14.26 16.42 -14.84
N LEU A 86 -13.86 16.72 -16.08
CA LEU A 86 -12.52 16.39 -16.54
C LEU A 86 -11.50 17.14 -15.68
N GLY A 87 -10.48 16.44 -15.19
CA GLY A 87 -9.38 17.08 -14.47
C GLY A 87 -8.82 18.24 -15.30
N ALA A 88 -8.75 19.44 -14.72
CA ALA A 88 -8.18 20.60 -15.39
C ALA A 88 -6.71 20.28 -15.72
N ARG A 89 -6.40 20.26 -17.02
CA ARG A 89 -5.06 19.99 -17.56
C ARG A 89 -4.24 21.27 -17.58
#